data_AF-A0A946A5W0-F1
#
_entry.id   AF-A0A946A5W0-F1
#
_cell.length_a   1.000
_cell.length_b   1.000
_cell.length_c   1.000
_cell.angle_alpha   90.00
_cell.angle_beta   90.00
_cell.angle_gamma   90.00
#
_symmetry.space_group_name_H-M   'P 1'
#
loop_
_entity.id
_entity.type
_entity.pdbx_description
1 polymer ?
#
loop_
_entity_poly.entity_id
_entity_poly.type
_entity_poly.pdbx_seq_one_letter_code
_entity_poly.pdbx_strand_id
1 'polypeptide(L)'
;MSNRSKIFFKGVTDVSPLMIPVVPFGIIFGVLAIDLGLSPITTMGMSIIIFGGASQIIFLQLFSAGASSLVILSSVGAVNSRHLLYGAVLSEHMSDFKMTWKIIISYFLVDQAFAVTNSYLKKSTDKDKAFHSFGAGATCWVIWQTTTIIGIFLGSIIPEKLGLSFAVPLTFLALIVDDLRKLINVIVIIISGLIATLGYEIIPFKAYVIVAAISGLIIATILTKFKGLNNG
;
A
#
# COMPACT_ATOMS: atom_id res chain seq x y z
N MET A 1 24.94 23.80 -8.05
CA MET A 1 23.61 23.43 -7.50
C MET A 1 23.35 24.25 -6.24
N SER A 2 22.17 24.88 -6.13
CA SER A 2 21.74 25.57 -4.90
C SER A 2 21.57 24.56 -3.75
N ASN A 3 21.67 25.03 -2.49
CA ASN A 3 21.52 24.16 -1.31
C ASN A 3 20.20 23.38 -1.33
N ARG A 4 19.10 24.05 -1.72
CA ARG A 4 17.77 23.47 -1.91
C ARG A 4 17.73 22.30 -2.88
N SER A 5 18.41 22.44 -4.02
CA SER A 5 18.48 21.38 -5.03
C SER A 5 19.21 20.15 -4.49
N LYS A 6 20.32 20.35 -3.75
CA LYS A 6 21.04 19.24 -3.11
C LYS A 6 20.17 18.49 -2.09
N ILE A 7 19.44 19.23 -1.26
CA ILE A 7 18.53 18.66 -0.25
C ILE A 7 17.36 17.91 -0.92
N PHE A 8 16.81 18.45 -2.00
CA PHE A 8 15.78 17.79 -2.80
C PHE A 8 16.27 16.46 -3.37
N PHE A 9 17.41 16.46 -4.07
CA PHE A 9 17.97 15.24 -4.65
C PHE A 9 18.38 14.21 -3.58
N LYS A 10 18.76 14.66 -2.38
CA LYS A 10 18.95 13.77 -1.25
C LYS A 10 17.65 13.03 -0.88
N GLY A 11 16.51 13.73 -0.86
CA GLY A 11 15.20 13.10 -0.66
C GLY A 11 14.87 12.07 -1.73
N VAL A 12 15.18 12.38 -3.00
CA VAL A 12 15.03 11.45 -4.13
C VAL A 12 15.89 10.19 -3.92
N THR A 13 17.18 10.35 -3.58
CA THR A 13 18.08 9.21 -3.39
C THR A 13 17.71 8.36 -2.19
N ASP A 14 17.28 8.99 -1.09
CA ASP A 14 16.94 8.29 0.15
C ASP A 14 15.69 7.41 -0.05
N VAL A 15 14.71 7.87 -0.83
CA VAL A 15 13.45 7.12 -1.04
C VAL A 15 13.54 6.09 -2.15
N SER A 16 14.41 6.26 -3.14
CA SER A 16 14.47 5.44 -4.36
C SER A 16 14.53 3.92 -4.10
N PRO A 17 15.32 3.39 -3.14
CA PRO A 17 15.33 1.96 -2.85
C PRO A 17 13.97 1.40 -2.41
N LEU A 18 13.17 2.22 -1.70
CA LEU A 18 11.84 1.84 -1.21
C LEU A 18 10.80 1.78 -2.34
N MET A 19 11.12 2.29 -3.52
CA MET A 19 10.22 2.33 -4.67
C MET A 19 10.27 1.08 -5.53
N ILE A 20 11.32 0.26 -5.39
CA ILE A 20 11.43 -1.04 -6.08
C ILE A 20 10.18 -1.91 -5.89
N PRO A 21 9.70 -2.16 -4.65
CA PRO A 21 8.47 -2.94 -4.46
C PRO A 21 7.21 -2.18 -4.87
N VAL A 22 7.22 -0.84 -4.94
CA VAL A 22 6.04 -0.03 -5.29
C VAL A 22 5.67 -0.14 -6.77
N VAL A 23 6.67 -0.36 -7.63
CA VAL A 23 6.48 -0.48 -9.08
C VAL A 23 5.41 -1.52 -9.47
N PRO A 24 5.51 -2.79 -9.04
CA PRO A 24 4.48 -3.77 -9.37
C PRO A 24 3.11 -3.37 -8.81
N PHE A 25 3.01 -2.80 -7.61
CA PHE A 25 1.71 -2.39 -7.04
C PHE A 25 1.00 -1.32 -7.87
N GLY A 26 1.72 -0.33 -8.40
CA GLY A 26 1.11 0.68 -9.26
C GLY A 26 0.61 0.10 -10.58
N ILE A 27 1.36 -0.84 -11.17
CA ILE A 27 0.94 -1.58 -12.38
C ILE A 27 -0.33 -2.38 -12.08
N ILE A 28 -0.32 -3.13 -10.99
CA ILE A 28 -1.46 -3.93 -10.53
C ILE A 28 -2.69 -3.05 -10.36
N PHE A 29 -2.55 -1.91 -9.69
CA PHE A 29 -3.65 -0.97 -9.49
C PHE A 29 -4.27 -0.53 -10.83
N GLY A 30 -3.44 -0.13 -11.80
CA GLY A 30 -3.90 0.28 -13.13
C GLY A 30 -4.62 -0.85 -13.87
N VAL A 31 -4.05 -2.05 -13.87
CA VAL A 31 -4.66 -3.25 -14.51
C VAL A 31 -6.01 -3.59 -13.87
N LEU A 32 -6.08 -3.61 -12.54
CA LEU A 32 -7.31 -3.93 -11.80
C LEU A 32 -8.42 -2.92 -12.05
N ALA A 33 -8.09 -1.63 -12.14
CA ALA A 33 -9.10 -0.62 -12.41
C ALA A 33 -9.76 -0.82 -13.77
N ILE A 34 -8.96 -1.10 -14.81
CA ILE A 34 -9.45 -1.34 -16.17
C ILE A 34 -10.29 -2.63 -16.24
N ASP A 35 -9.87 -3.70 -15.57
CA ASP A 35 -10.65 -4.96 -15.51
C ASP A 35 -12.02 -4.78 -14.86
N LEU A 36 -12.11 -3.89 -13.87
CA LEU A 36 -13.37 -3.53 -13.21
C LEU A 36 -14.25 -2.57 -14.04
N GLY A 37 -13.84 -2.28 -15.28
CA GLY A 37 -14.58 -1.42 -16.20
C GLY A 37 -14.43 0.08 -15.92
N LEU A 38 -13.49 0.50 -15.06
CA LEU A 38 -13.21 1.92 -14.88
C LEU A 38 -12.52 2.46 -16.13
N SER A 39 -12.91 3.67 -16.54
CA SER A 39 -12.20 4.36 -17.62
C SER A 39 -10.75 4.70 -17.22
N PRO A 40 -9.82 4.84 -18.19
CA PRO A 40 -8.48 5.34 -17.93
C PRO A 40 -8.47 6.69 -17.19
N ILE A 41 -9.40 7.58 -17.53
CA ILE A 41 -9.51 8.92 -16.94
C ILE A 41 -9.92 8.83 -15.47
N THR A 42 -10.94 8.03 -15.15
CA THR A 42 -11.37 7.81 -13.76
C THR A 42 -10.29 7.13 -12.94
N THR A 43 -9.55 6.19 -13.53
CA THR A 43 -8.43 5.50 -12.88
C THR A 43 -7.30 6.46 -12.53
N MET A 44 -6.88 7.31 -13.48
CA MET A 44 -5.87 8.34 -13.24
C MET A 44 -6.35 9.41 -12.27
N GLY A 45 -7.60 9.84 -12.37
CA GLY A 45 -8.21 10.77 -11.41
C GLY A 45 -8.13 10.23 -9.99
N MET A 46 -8.45 8.95 -9.79
CA MET A 46 -8.31 8.29 -8.50
C MET A 46 -6.86 8.21 -8.03
N SER A 47 -5.92 7.89 -8.94
CA SER A 47 -4.48 7.84 -8.65
C SER A 47 -3.90 9.18 -8.22
N ILE A 48 -4.34 10.27 -8.82
CA ILE A 48 -3.87 11.62 -8.52
C ILE A 48 -4.54 12.15 -7.24
N ILE A 49 -5.86 12.00 -7.10
CA ILE A 49 -6.59 12.61 -5.98
C ILE A 49 -6.33 11.87 -4.67
N ILE A 50 -6.38 10.53 -4.69
CA ILE A 50 -6.25 9.73 -3.46
C ILE A 50 -4.78 9.52 -3.12
N PHE A 51 -3.94 9.20 -4.12
CA PHE A 51 -2.51 8.93 -3.95
C PHE A 51 -2.18 8.10 -2.69
N GLY A 52 -2.91 7.01 -2.49
CA GLY A 52 -2.85 6.20 -1.28
C GLY A 52 -2.79 4.74 -1.64
N GLY A 53 -1.74 4.30 -2.34
CA GLY A 53 -1.71 3.05 -3.11
C GLY A 53 -2.36 1.82 -2.45
N ALA A 54 -2.08 1.55 -1.17
CA ALA A 54 -2.72 0.46 -0.43
C ALA A 54 -4.26 0.63 -0.33
N SER A 55 -4.73 1.83 0.01
CA SER A 55 -6.15 2.15 0.11
C SER A 55 -6.88 2.06 -1.24
N GLN A 56 -6.20 2.39 -2.35
CA GLN A 56 -6.78 2.28 -3.69
C GLN A 56 -6.95 0.82 -4.11
N ILE A 57 -5.97 -0.04 -3.80
CA ILE A 57 -6.07 -1.47 -4.06
C ILE A 57 -7.20 -2.08 -3.21
N ILE A 58 -7.26 -1.75 -1.92
CA ILE A 58 -8.33 -2.23 -1.02
C ILE A 58 -9.70 -1.76 -1.49
N PHE A 59 -9.82 -0.50 -1.93
CA PHE A 59 -11.04 0.04 -2.50
C PHE A 59 -11.51 -0.81 -3.70
N LEU A 60 -10.64 -1.02 -4.70
CA LEU A 60 -10.98 -1.79 -5.89
C LEU A 60 -11.35 -3.24 -5.56
N GLN A 61 -10.66 -3.85 -4.59
CA GLN A 61 -10.93 -5.23 -4.16
C GLN A 61 -12.29 -5.36 -3.49
N LEU A 62 -12.59 -4.50 -2.51
CA LEU A 62 -13.87 -4.54 -1.81
C LEU A 62 -15.02 -4.17 -2.74
N PHE A 63 -14.79 -3.22 -3.65
CA PHE A 63 -15.75 -2.84 -4.68
C PHE A 63 -16.05 -4.02 -5.63
N SER A 64 -15.02 -4.69 -6.14
CA SER A 64 -15.16 -5.90 -6.97
C SER A 64 -15.88 -7.04 -6.24
N ALA A 65 -15.63 -7.18 -4.94
CA ALA A 65 -16.29 -8.19 -4.11
C ALA A 65 -17.76 -7.86 -3.78
N GLY A 66 -18.29 -6.71 -4.22
CA GLY A 66 -19.66 -6.27 -3.91
C GLY A 66 -19.86 -5.94 -2.44
N ALA A 67 -18.81 -5.49 -1.74
CA ALA A 67 -18.93 -5.04 -0.35
C ALA A 67 -19.80 -3.78 -0.25
N SER A 68 -20.45 -3.59 0.91
CA SER A 68 -21.25 -2.38 1.13
C SER A 68 -20.36 -1.14 1.23
N SER A 69 -20.91 0.03 0.88
CA SER A 69 -20.20 1.30 0.95
C SER A 69 -19.63 1.59 2.35
N LEU A 70 -20.33 1.15 3.41
CA LEU A 70 -19.87 1.31 4.78
C LEU A 70 -18.60 0.49 5.07
N VAL A 71 -18.51 -0.75 4.56
CA VAL A 71 -17.33 -1.61 4.71
C VAL A 71 -16.15 -1.03 3.93
N ILE A 72 -16.39 -0.52 2.71
CA ILE A 72 -15.39 0.12 1.88
C ILE A 72 -14.83 1.37 2.59
N LEU A 73 -15.70 2.29 3.00
CA LEU A 73 -15.31 3.54 3.66
C LEU A 73 -14.58 3.30 4.98
N SER A 74 -15.08 2.38 5.82
CA SER A 74 -14.42 2.05 7.09
C SER A 74 -13.06 1.40 6.88
N SER A 75 -12.91 0.51 5.90
CA SER A 75 -11.64 -0.17 5.60
C SER A 75 -10.61 0.78 5.00
N VAL A 76 -11.00 1.57 4.00
CA VAL A 76 -10.15 2.62 3.39
C VAL A 76 -9.77 3.67 4.43
N GLY A 77 -10.72 4.11 5.25
CA GLY A 77 -10.48 5.06 6.34
C GLY A 77 -9.56 4.51 7.41
N ALA A 78 -9.74 3.25 7.83
CA ALA A 78 -8.90 2.59 8.81
C ALA A 78 -7.44 2.51 8.33
N VAL A 79 -7.22 2.12 7.08
CA VAL A 79 -5.86 2.07 6.50
C VAL A 79 -5.26 3.45 6.38
N ASN A 80 -6.03 4.46 5.97
CA ASN A 80 -5.53 5.82 5.82
C ASN A 80 -5.36 6.56 7.16
N SER A 81 -5.93 6.06 8.27
CA SER A 81 -5.76 6.65 9.60
C SER A 81 -4.28 6.77 10.03
N ARG A 82 -3.40 5.93 9.48
CA ARG A 82 -1.94 6.03 9.68
C ARG A 82 -1.36 7.38 9.23
N HIS A 83 -1.96 8.05 8.26
CA HIS A 83 -1.54 9.37 7.82
C HIS A 83 -1.76 10.43 8.91
N LEU A 84 -2.71 10.24 9.82
CA LEU A 84 -2.88 11.11 11.00
C LEU A 84 -1.69 10.98 11.94
N LEU A 85 -1.20 9.76 12.16
CA LEU A 85 0.02 9.52 12.96
C LEU A 85 1.25 10.12 12.29
N TYR A 86 1.37 9.99 10.96
CA TYR A 86 2.47 10.62 10.21
C TYR A 86 2.42 12.14 10.34
N GLY A 87 1.23 12.73 10.21
CA GLY A 87 0.99 14.15 10.42
C GLY A 87 1.39 14.59 11.83
N ALA A 88 0.99 13.87 12.87
CA ALA A 88 1.34 14.17 14.26
C ALA A 88 2.87 14.18 14.46
N VAL A 89 3.57 13.12 14.02
CA VAL A 89 5.04 13.00 14.17
C VAL A 89 5.79 14.08 13.39
N LEU A 90 5.37 14.37 12.16
CA LEU A 90 6.04 15.37 11.33
C LEU A 90 5.70 16.80 11.77
N SER A 91 4.54 17.03 12.37
CA SER A 91 4.12 18.37 12.81
C SER A 91 5.09 19.00 13.81
N GLU A 92 5.68 18.20 14.69
CA GLU A 92 6.71 18.62 15.66
C GLU A 92 7.96 19.18 14.97
N HIS A 93 8.30 18.67 13.78
CA HIS A 93 9.49 19.05 13.04
C HIS A 93 9.24 20.15 11.99
N MET A 94 7.96 20.41 11.69
CA MET A 94 7.47 21.30 10.63
C MET A 94 6.67 22.49 11.16
N SER A 95 6.67 22.75 12.47
CA SER A 95 5.96 23.87 13.10
C SER A 95 6.21 25.20 12.37
N ASP A 96 7.47 25.44 12.03
CA ASP A 96 7.97 26.71 11.48
C ASP A 96 7.79 26.82 9.95
N PHE A 97 7.22 25.80 9.31
CA PHE A 97 7.02 25.80 7.87
C PHE A 97 5.85 26.72 7.49
N LYS A 98 5.99 27.37 6.33
CA LYS A 98 4.87 28.08 5.69
C LYS A 98 3.73 27.10 5.41
N MET A 99 2.50 27.58 5.52
CA MET A 99 1.29 26.78 5.28
C MET A 99 1.29 26.09 3.91
N THR A 100 1.82 26.75 2.88
CA THR A 100 1.96 26.17 1.54
C THR A 100 2.81 24.91 1.53
N TRP A 101 3.94 24.90 2.25
CA TRP A 101 4.79 23.72 2.38
C TRP A 101 4.14 22.61 3.20
N LYS A 102 3.38 22.97 4.24
CA LYS A 102 2.61 21.99 5.01
C LYS A 102 1.60 21.28 4.12
N ILE A 103 0.85 22.01 3.28
CA ILE A 103 -0.13 21.43 2.34
C ILE A 103 0.57 20.53 1.30
N ILE A 104 1.64 21.03 0.66
CA ILE A 104 2.38 20.27 -0.35
C ILE A 104 2.91 18.96 0.24
N ILE A 105 3.61 19.03 1.37
CA ILE A 105 4.20 17.86 2.00
C ILE A 105 3.11 16.87 2.43
N SER A 106 2.02 17.34 3.02
CA SER A 106 0.90 16.48 3.43
C SER A 106 0.27 15.72 2.25
N TYR A 107 0.12 16.35 1.07
CA TYR A 107 -0.39 15.66 -0.12
C TYR A 107 0.56 14.56 -0.60
N PHE A 108 1.86 14.83 -0.62
CA PHE A 108 2.87 13.86 -1.08
C PHE A 108 3.27 12.82 -0.01
N LEU A 109 2.62 12.85 1.17
CA LEU A 109 3.00 12.03 2.30
C LEU A 109 2.44 10.61 2.19
N VAL A 110 3.30 9.68 1.83
CA VAL A 110 3.06 8.22 1.85
C VAL A 110 4.11 7.52 2.71
N ASP A 111 3.95 6.23 2.99
CA ASP A 111 4.79 5.46 3.92
C ASP A 111 6.29 5.62 3.66
N GLN A 112 6.68 5.47 2.40
CA GLN A 112 8.06 5.54 1.94
C GLN A 112 8.63 6.94 2.15
N ALA A 113 7.84 7.96 1.78
CA ALA A 113 8.21 9.36 1.95
C ALA A 113 8.29 9.74 3.43
N PHE A 114 7.35 9.27 4.26
CA PHE A 114 7.36 9.47 5.71
C PHE A 114 8.60 8.86 6.35
N ALA A 115 8.94 7.61 6.02
CA ALA A 115 10.07 6.90 6.61
C ALA A 115 11.38 7.69 6.44
N VAL A 116 11.70 8.10 5.21
CA VAL A 116 12.94 8.85 4.94
C VAL A 116 12.88 10.29 5.44
N THR A 117 11.70 10.93 5.35
CA THR A 117 11.50 12.30 5.84
C THR A 117 11.70 12.38 7.34
N ASN A 118 11.07 11.47 8.10
CA ASN A 118 11.18 11.44 9.56
C ASN A 118 12.63 11.21 9.99
N SER A 119 13.33 10.27 9.36
CA SER A 119 14.75 10.00 9.65
C SER A 119 15.65 11.21 9.33
N TYR A 120 15.36 11.96 8.27
CA TYR A 120 16.11 13.14 7.88
C TYR A 120 15.83 14.33 8.82
N LEU A 121 14.56 14.62 9.10
CA LEU A 121 14.15 15.78 9.91
C LEU A 121 14.59 15.68 11.37
N LYS A 122 14.73 14.47 11.93
CA LYS A 122 15.31 14.25 13.26
C LYS A 122 16.78 14.66 13.37
N LYS A 123 17.50 14.69 12.25
CA LYS A 123 18.96 14.94 12.21
C LYS A 123 19.30 16.30 11.62
N SER A 124 18.45 16.85 10.76
CA SER A 124 18.72 18.09 10.02
C SER A 124 18.26 19.33 10.79
N THR A 125 19.16 20.30 10.86
CA THR A 125 18.89 21.68 11.31
C THR A 125 18.75 22.65 10.13
N ASP A 126 18.68 22.15 8.89
CA ASP A 126 18.63 22.97 7.68
C ASP A 126 17.31 23.74 7.58
N LYS A 127 17.38 25.03 7.27
CA LYS A 127 16.17 25.87 7.04
C LYS A 127 15.36 25.43 5.82
N ASP A 128 16.03 24.80 4.84
CA ASP A 128 15.42 24.30 3.60
C ASP A 128 15.04 22.81 3.69
N LYS A 129 14.99 22.21 4.89
CA LYS A 129 14.72 20.77 5.07
C LYS A 129 13.38 20.28 4.49
N ALA A 130 12.42 21.19 4.23
CA ALA A 130 11.18 20.93 3.49
C ALA A 130 11.41 20.37 2.07
N PHE A 131 12.51 20.76 1.42
CA PHE A 131 12.83 20.30 0.07
C PHE A 131 13.18 18.80 0.04
N HIS A 132 13.68 18.23 1.14
CA HIS A 132 13.95 16.79 1.25
C HIS A 132 12.64 16.02 1.24
N SER A 133 11.69 16.42 2.09
CA SER A 133 10.36 15.82 2.17
C SER A 133 9.63 15.90 0.82
N PHE A 134 9.75 17.04 0.14
CA PHE A 134 9.18 17.20 -1.19
C PHE A 134 9.87 16.32 -2.22
N GLY A 135 11.20 16.20 -2.20
CA GLY A 135 11.95 15.31 -3.10
C GLY A 135 11.58 13.85 -2.93
N ALA A 136 11.47 13.39 -1.69
CA ALA A 136 11.03 12.03 -1.38
C ALA A 136 9.59 11.80 -1.87
N GLY A 137 8.65 12.66 -1.46
CA GLY A 137 7.25 12.53 -1.81
C GLY A 137 6.94 12.66 -3.32
N ALA A 138 7.58 13.61 -4.01
CA ALA A 138 7.45 13.78 -5.45
C ALA A 138 7.98 12.56 -6.22
N THR A 139 9.07 11.94 -5.75
CA THR A 139 9.61 10.71 -6.34
C THR A 139 8.60 9.57 -6.21
N CYS A 140 8.00 9.41 -5.02
CA CYS A 140 6.94 8.42 -4.80
C CYS A 140 5.78 8.62 -5.77
N TRP A 141 5.34 9.87 -5.92
CA TRP A 141 4.22 10.23 -6.78
C TRP A 141 4.51 9.96 -8.25
N VAL A 142 5.66 10.42 -8.78
CA VAL A 142 6.01 10.24 -10.19
C VAL A 142 6.08 8.76 -10.54
N ILE A 143 6.73 7.95 -9.70
CA ILE A 143 6.82 6.51 -9.93
C ILE A 143 5.43 5.88 -9.90
N TRP A 144 4.60 6.21 -8.90
CA TRP A 144 3.24 5.67 -8.79
C TRP A 144 2.36 6.03 -10.00
N GLN A 145 2.39 7.28 -10.47
CA GLN A 145 1.62 7.69 -11.65
C GLN A 145 2.13 6.98 -12.91
N THR A 146 3.45 6.88 -13.09
CA THR A 146 4.05 6.22 -14.25
C THR A 146 3.68 4.74 -14.30
N THR A 147 3.73 4.05 -13.16
CA THR A 147 3.40 2.63 -13.08
C THR A 147 1.91 2.38 -13.17
N THR A 148 1.07 3.29 -12.66
CA THR A 148 -0.38 3.29 -12.91
C THR A 148 -0.70 3.38 -14.40
N ILE A 149 -0.05 4.31 -15.12
CA ILE A 149 -0.23 4.48 -16.57
C ILE A 149 0.17 3.19 -17.30
N ILE A 150 1.33 2.61 -16.96
CA ILE A 150 1.76 1.31 -17.51
C ILE A 150 0.70 0.24 -17.24
N GLY A 151 0.16 0.20 -16.01
CA GLY A 151 -0.92 -0.72 -15.64
C GLY A 151 -2.19 -0.54 -16.45
N ILE A 152 -2.63 0.70 -16.68
CA ILE A 152 -3.78 1.02 -17.53
C ILE A 152 -3.57 0.49 -18.96
N PHE A 153 -2.40 0.77 -19.55
CA PHE A 153 -2.08 0.28 -20.89
C PHE A 153 -2.06 -1.24 -20.94
N LEU A 154 -1.40 -1.91 -19.99
CA LEU A 154 -1.37 -3.36 -19.93
C LEU A 154 -2.78 -3.95 -19.74
N GLY A 155 -3.61 -3.35 -18.89
CA GLY A 155 -5.00 -3.76 -18.67
C GLY A 155 -5.84 -3.70 -19.95
N SER A 156 -5.60 -2.72 -20.83
CA SER A 156 -6.34 -2.60 -22.10
C SER A 156 -5.97 -3.64 -23.17
N ILE A 157 -4.79 -4.26 -23.05
CA ILE A 157 -4.28 -5.24 -24.03
C ILE A 157 -4.65 -6.67 -23.61
N ILE A 158 -4.94 -6.88 -22.32
CA ILE A 158 -5.27 -8.20 -21.77
C ILE A 158 -6.71 -8.58 -22.22
N PRO A 159 -6.89 -9.70 -22.94
CA PRO A 159 -8.21 -10.18 -23.33
C PRO A 159 -9.17 -10.32 -22.14
N GLU A 160 -10.41 -9.82 -22.25
CA GLU A 160 -11.45 -9.95 -21.21
C GLU A 160 -11.66 -11.40 -20.74
N LYS A 161 -11.50 -12.36 -21.66
CA LYS A 161 -11.60 -13.81 -21.40
C LYS A 161 -10.50 -14.37 -20.48
N LEU A 162 -9.43 -13.61 -20.21
CA LEU A 162 -8.44 -13.97 -19.20
C LEU A 162 -8.84 -13.52 -17.79
N GLY A 163 -9.93 -12.77 -17.63
CA GLY A 163 -10.58 -12.40 -16.36
C GLY A 163 -9.57 -12.14 -15.24
N LEU A 164 -9.17 -10.88 -15.03
CA LEU A 164 -8.21 -10.54 -13.97
C LEU A 164 -8.79 -10.73 -12.55
N SER A 165 -9.94 -11.40 -12.42
CA SER A 165 -10.34 -12.20 -11.26
C SER A 165 -9.18 -13.03 -10.67
N PHE A 166 -8.19 -13.43 -11.48
CA PHE A 166 -6.97 -14.10 -11.02
C PHE A 166 -5.81 -13.16 -10.65
N ALA A 167 -5.79 -11.92 -11.15
CA ALA A 167 -4.76 -10.94 -10.80
C ALA A 167 -4.88 -10.48 -9.35
N VAL A 168 -6.11 -10.28 -8.84
CA VAL A 168 -6.32 -9.92 -7.44
C VAL A 168 -5.69 -10.97 -6.50
N PRO A 169 -5.99 -12.29 -6.60
CA PRO A 169 -5.27 -13.33 -5.86
C PRO A 169 -3.76 -13.34 -6.09
N LEU A 170 -3.28 -13.17 -7.34
CA LEU A 170 -1.84 -13.16 -7.65
C LEU A 170 -1.09 -12.02 -6.94
N THR A 171 -1.74 -10.89 -6.73
CA THR A 171 -1.14 -9.74 -6.04
C THR A 171 -0.96 -10.00 -4.55
N PHE A 172 -1.91 -10.72 -3.93
CA PHE A 172 -1.74 -11.24 -2.59
C PHE A 172 -0.68 -12.33 -2.54
N LEU A 173 -0.68 -13.27 -3.48
CA LEU A 173 0.38 -14.29 -3.58
C LEU A 173 1.77 -13.65 -3.68
N ALA A 174 1.92 -12.59 -4.48
CA ALA A 174 3.15 -11.83 -4.61
C ALA A 174 3.55 -11.11 -3.31
N LEU A 175 2.60 -10.54 -2.56
CA LEU A 175 2.83 -9.95 -1.24
C LEU A 175 3.35 -10.98 -0.21
N ILE A 176 2.89 -12.22 -0.32
CA ILE A 176 3.19 -13.29 0.63
C ILE A 176 4.51 -14.02 0.24
N VAL A 177 5.12 -13.72 -0.91
CA VAL A 177 6.36 -14.40 -1.39
C VAL A 177 7.48 -14.36 -0.36
N ASP A 178 7.71 -13.22 0.31
CA ASP A 178 8.74 -13.13 1.34
C ASP A 178 8.37 -13.88 2.62
N ASP A 179 7.08 -14.02 2.90
CA ASP A 179 6.57 -14.83 4.01
C ASP A 179 6.69 -16.34 3.75
N LEU A 180 6.75 -16.79 2.49
CA LEU A 180 6.99 -18.20 2.15
C LEU A 180 8.37 -18.71 2.60
N ARG A 181 9.29 -17.82 2.96
CA ARG A 181 10.61 -18.19 3.49
C ARG A 181 10.55 -18.77 4.92
N LYS A 182 9.43 -18.60 5.64
CA LYS A 182 9.26 -19.08 7.02
C LYS A 182 8.24 -20.22 7.07
N LEU A 183 8.66 -21.39 7.58
CA LEU A 183 7.81 -22.58 7.67
C LEU A 183 6.49 -22.35 8.43
N ILE A 184 6.52 -21.57 9.52
CA ILE A 184 5.30 -21.22 10.29
C ILE A 184 4.32 -20.43 9.41
N ASN A 185 4.81 -19.45 8.65
CA ASN A 185 3.98 -18.63 7.78
C ASN A 185 3.36 -19.49 6.68
N VAL A 186 4.13 -20.41 6.08
CA VAL A 186 3.62 -21.37 5.07
C VAL A 186 2.47 -22.21 5.63
N ILE A 187 2.61 -22.75 6.84
CA ILE A 187 1.55 -23.55 7.48
C ILE A 187 0.28 -22.71 7.71
N VAL A 188 0.44 -21.48 8.20
CA VAL A 188 -0.67 -20.55 8.42
C VAL A 188 -1.38 -20.23 7.10
N ILE A 189 -0.62 -19.93 6.04
CA ILE A 189 -1.16 -19.64 4.70
C ILE A 189 -1.98 -20.82 4.17
N ILE A 190 -1.44 -22.05 4.25
CA ILE A 190 -2.12 -23.25 3.74
C ILE A 190 -3.43 -23.49 4.49
N ILE A 191 -3.43 -23.41 5.83
CA ILE A 191 -4.61 -23.73 6.63
C ILE A 191 -5.67 -22.65 6.48
N SER A 192 -5.29 -21.36 6.52
CA SER A 192 -6.23 -20.27 6.23
C SER A 192 -6.80 -20.37 4.82
N GLY A 193 -5.99 -20.73 3.83
CA GLY A 193 -6.43 -20.97 2.45
C GLY A 193 -7.47 -22.10 2.36
N LEU A 194 -7.18 -23.25 2.95
CA LEU A 194 -8.10 -24.40 2.99
C LEU A 194 -9.44 -24.05 3.64
N ILE A 195 -9.42 -23.35 4.78
CA ILE A 195 -10.63 -22.94 5.49
C ILE A 195 -11.44 -21.96 4.65
N ALA A 196 -10.79 -21.00 3.98
CA ALA A 196 -11.47 -20.06 3.09
C ALA A 196 -12.09 -20.78 1.89
N THR A 197 -11.38 -21.71 1.24
CA THR A 197 -11.86 -22.46 0.08
C THR A 197 -13.04 -23.36 0.44
N LEU A 198 -12.94 -24.13 1.53
CA LEU A 198 -14.03 -25.02 1.96
C LEU A 198 -15.22 -24.22 2.50
N GLY A 199 -14.96 -23.09 3.15
CA GLY A 199 -16.00 -22.22 3.71
C GLY A 199 -16.75 -21.39 2.67
N TYR A 200 -16.24 -21.28 1.43
CA TYR A 200 -16.83 -20.46 0.38
C TYR A 200 -18.31 -20.79 0.12
N GLU A 201 -18.63 -22.08 0.02
CA GLU A 201 -20.00 -22.57 -0.24
C GLU A 201 -20.85 -22.68 1.03
N ILE A 202 -20.23 -22.74 2.21
CA ILE A 202 -20.90 -23.12 3.47
C ILE A 202 -21.27 -21.90 4.30
N ILE A 203 -20.45 -20.84 4.26
CA ILE A 203 -20.54 -19.72 5.20
C ILE A 203 -21.21 -18.52 4.51
N PRO A 204 -22.42 -18.12 4.96
CA PRO A 204 -23.15 -17.01 4.35
C PRO A 204 -22.43 -15.66 4.54
N PHE A 205 -22.85 -14.66 3.75
CA PHE A 205 -22.32 -13.29 3.80
C PHE A 205 -20.82 -13.16 3.51
N LYS A 206 -20.21 -14.16 2.85
CA LYS A 206 -18.76 -14.26 2.62
C LYS A 206 -17.93 -14.22 3.91
N ALA A 207 -18.51 -14.58 5.05
CA ALA A 207 -17.84 -14.55 6.35
C ALA A 207 -16.73 -15.61 6.50
N TYR A 208 -16.59 -16.53 5.53
CA TYR A 208 -15.48 -17.48 5.46
C TYR A 208 -14.10 -16.80 5.49
N VAL A 209 -13.98 -15.57 4.99
CA VAL A 209 -12.74 -14.78 5.05
C VAL A 209 -12.36 -14.46 6.50
N ILE A 210 -13.34 -14.06 7.31
CA ILE A 210 -13.14 -13.75 8.73
C ILE A 210 -12.76 -15.02 9.50
N VAL A 211 -13.48 -16.12 9.25
CA VAL A 211 -13.20 -17.41 9.89
C VAL A 211 -11.79 -17.90 9.55
N ALA A 212 -11.39 -17.85 8.27
CA ALA A 212 -10.06 -18.22 7.83
C ALA A 212 -8.95 -17.36 8.47
N ALA A 213 -9.19 -16.06 8.63
CA ALA A 213 -8.24 -15.14 9.28
C ALA A 213 -8.09 -15.44 10.78
N ILE A 214 -9.19 -15.66 11.50
CA ILE A 214 -9.17 -16.00 12.93
C ILE A 214 -8.47 -17.34 13.14
N SER A 215 -8.79 -18.36 12.34
CA SER A 215 -8.12 -19.66 12.40
C SER A 215 -6.62 -19.55 12.13
N GLY A 216 -6.23 -18.76 11.12
CA GLY A 216 -4.83 -18.48 10.83
C GLY A 216 -4.09 -17.85 12.02
N LEU A 217 -4.72 -16.86 12.67
CA LEU A 217 -4.16 -16.19 13.85
C LEU A 217 -3.98 -17.15 15.03
N ILE A 218 -4.96 -18.02 15.30
CA ILE A 218 -4.89 -19.02 16.36
C ILE A 218 -3.72 -19.98 16.09
N ILE A 219 -3.59 -20.47 14.86
CA ILE A 219 -2.54 -21.40 14.46
C ILE A 219 -1.16 -20.74 14.53
N ALA A 220 -1.04 -19.51 14.04
CA ALA A 220 0.19 -18.73 14.15
C ALA A 220 0.62 -18.59 15.62
N THR A 221 -0.33 -18.27 16.51
CA THR A 221 -0.07 -18.10 17.94
C THR A 221 0.41 -19.40 18.58
N ILE A 222 -0.26 -20.53 18.29
CA ILE A 222 0.11 -21.85 18.81
C ILE A 222 1.52 -22.23 18.34
N LEU A 223 1.77 -22.18 17.03
CA LEU A 223 3.05 -22.61 16.45
C LEU A 223 4.22 -21.73 16.88
N THR A 224 4.00 -20.42 17.03
CA THR A 224 5.05 -19.50 17.49
C THR A 224 5.37 -19.74 18.97
N LYS A 225 4.36 -20.04 19.80
CA LYS A 225 4.56 -20.37 21.21
C LYS A 225 5.30 -21.70 21.40
N PHE A 226 4.98 -22.72 20.61
CA PHE A 226 5.70 -24.01 20.63
C PHE A 226 7.15 -23.90 20.17
N LYS A 227 7.43 -23.09 19.14
CA LYS A 227 8.80 -22.85 18.67
C LYS A 227 9.63 -22.03 19.66
N GLY A 228 9.00 -21.13 20.41
CA GLY A 228 9.64 -20.40 21.51
C GLY A 228 9.97 -21.27 22.73
N LEU A 229 9.23 -22.35 22.96
CA LEU A 229 9.45 -23.31 24.05
C LEU A 229 10.56 -24.34 23.75
N ASN A 230 10.85 -24.62 22.47
CA ASN A 230 11.89 -25.57 22.06
C ASN A 230 13.28 -24.95 21.86
N ASN A 231 13.40 -23.61 21.94
CA ASN A 231 14.64 -22.86 21.72
C ASN A 231 15.15 -22.15 22.98
N GLY A 232 14.55 -22.41 24.15
CA GLY A 232 15.01 -21.95 25.47
C GLY A 232 15.43 -23.14 26.32
#